data_AF-A0A7C1MGP3-F1
#
_entry.id   AF-A0A7C1MGP3-F1
#
_cell.length_a   1.000
_cell.length_b   1.000
_cell.length_c   1.000
_cell.angle_alpha   90.00
_cell.angle_beta   90.00
_cell.angle_gamma   90.00
#
_symmetry.space_group_name_H-M   'P 1'
#
loop_
_entity.id
_entity.type
_entity.pdbx_description
1 polymer ?
#
loop_
_entity_poly.entity_id
_entity_poly.type
_entity_poly.pdbx_seq_one_letter_code
_entity_poly.pdbx_strand_id
1 'polypeptide(L)' 'MPKSNPKAQEIKKDKIPVTFNDEQVKLIEDYSGIMGNTKAEIIRNIVINWLLERGGKKNDK' A
#
# COMPACT_ATOMS: atom_id res chain seq x y z
N MET A 1 -29.81 -0.77 29.45
CA MET A 1 -29.79 -0.97 27.97
C MET A 1 -28.34 -1.05 27.51
N PRO A 2 -27.86 -2.19 26.99
CA PRO A 2 -26.51 -2.26 26.43
C PRO A 2 -26.55 -1.71 24.99
N LYS A 3 -25.90 -0.56 24.75
CA LYS A 3 -25.59 -0.10 23.40
C LYS A 3 -24.31 -0.83 22.97
N SER A 4 -24.45 -1.98 22.31
CA SER A 4 -23.33 -2.61 21.60
C SER A 4 -23.02 -1.74 20.38
N ASN A 5 -22.00 -0.88 20.51
CA ASN A 5 -21.40 -0.22 19.36
C ASN A 5 -20.69 -1.31 18.53
N PRO A 6 -21.01 -1.53 17.25
CA PRO A 6 -20.21 -2.42 16.42
C PRO A 6 -18.81 -1.83 16.38
N LYS A 7 -17.83 -2.50 17.01
CA LYS A 7 -16.43 -2.11 16.89
C LYS A 7 -16.12 -2.16 15.39
N ALA A 8 -15.94 -1.01 14.75
CA ALA A 8 -15.35 -0.93 13.43
C ALA A 8 -14.06 -1.76 13.50
N GLN A 9 -13.99 -2.83 12.72
CA GLN A 9 -12.84 -3.73 12.74
C GLN A 9 -11.58 -2.89 12.48
N GLU A 10 -10.67 -2.83 13.46
CA GLU A 10 -9.39 -2.18 13.24
C GLU A 10 -8.71 -2.85 12.05
N ILE A 11 -8.41 -2.07 11.01
CA ILE A 11 -7.65 -2.58 9.87
C ILE A 11 -6.25 -2.89 10.40
N LYS A 12 -5.92 -4.18 10.51
CA LYS A 12 -4.59 -4.64 10.88
C LYS A 12 -3.58 -4.09 9.88
N LYS A 13 -2.60 -3.32 10.36
CA LYS A 13 -1.51 -2.74 9.56
C LYS A 13 -0.24 -3.54 9.82
N ASP A 14 0.21 -4.30 8.81
CA ASP A 14 1.49 -4.97 8.85
C ASP A 14 2.57 -4.10 8.17
N LYS A 15 3.75 -3.99 8.79
CA LYS A 15 4.91 -3.28 8.23
C LYS A 15 5.83 -4.27 7.53
N ILE A 16 6.12 -4.04 6.25
CA ILE A 16 6.99 -4.88 5.43
C ILE A 16 8.28 -4.11 5.14
N PRO A 17 9.42 -4.43 5.77
CA PRO A 17 10.69 -3.79 5.48
C PRO A 17 11.22 -4.27 4.11
N VAL A 18 11.70 -3.33 3.31
CA VAL A 18 12.29 -3.57 1.98
C VAL A 18 13.51 -2.70 1.80
N THR A 19 14.47 -3.16 0.99
CA THR A 19 15.69 -2.40 0.65
C THR A 19 15.65 -2.01 -0.82
N PHE A 20 16.00 -0.76 -1.10
CA PHE A 20 16.14 -0.20 -2.45
C PHE A 20 17.54 0.39 -2.59
N ASN A 21 18.08 0.35 -3.81
CA ASN A 21 19.29 1.09 -4.12
C ASN A 21 18.98 2.58 -4.38
N ASP A 22 20.00 3.43 -4.47
CA ASP A 22 19.83 4.87 -4.60
C ASP A 22 19.04 5.28 -5.85
N GLU A 23 19.26 4.59 -6.98
CA GLU A 23 18.55 4.84 -8.23
C GLU A 23 17.04 4.54 -8.10
N GLN A 24 16.69 3.44 -7.45
CA GLN A 24 15.31 3.07 -7.14
C GLN A 24 14.67 4.05 -6.18
N VAL A 25 15.42 4.51 -5.16
CA VAL A 25 14.93 5.52 -4.21
C VAL A 25 14.64 6.83 -4.92
N LYS A 26 15.54 7.28 -5.80
CA LYS A 26 15.36 8.48 -6.60
C LYS A 26 14.15 8.35 -7.53
N LEU A 27 14.01 7.21 -8.20
CA LEU A 27 12.84 6.93 -9.03
C LEU A 27 11.54 7.01 -8.22
N ILE A 28 11.50 6.50 -6.98
CA ILE A 28 10.33 6.61 -6.10
C ILE A 28 10.04 8.08 -5.74
N GLU A 29 11.07 8.88 -5.49
CA GLU A 29 10.92 10.31 -5.16
C GLU A 29 10.39 11.14 -6.33
N ASP A 30 10.73 10.78 -7.58
CA ASP A 30 10.22 11.45 -8.78
C ASP A 30 8.68 11.35 -8.91
N TYR A 31 8.04 10.38 -8.22
CA TYR A 31 6.58 10.25 -8.15
C TYR A 31 5.93 10.99 -6.98
N SER A 32 6.71 11.72 -6.17
CA SER A 32 6.19 12.52 -5.06
C SER A 32 5.25 13.61 -5.55
N GLY A 33 4.11 13.78 -4.86
CA GLY A 33 3.04 14.71 -5.25
C GLY A 33 2.13 14.20 -6.38
N ILE A 34 2.51 13.12 -7.09
CA ILE A 34 1.68 12.48 -8.12
C ILE A 34 1.04 11.20 -7.55
N MET A 35 1.86 10.29 -7.02
CA MET A 35 1.42 8.98 -6.50
C MET A 35 1.32 8.96 -4.97
N GLY A 36 1.53 10.08 -4.28
CA GLY A 36 1.49 10.18 -2.82
C GLY A 36 2.48 11.21 -2.28
N ASN A 37 2.42 11.49 -0.98
CA ASN A 37 3.29 12.49 -0.34
C ASN A 37 4.45 11.85 0.44
N THR A 38 4.32 10.56 0.76
CA THR A 38 5.37 9.79 1.43
C THR A 38 5.82 8.61 0.57
N LYS A 39 7.09 8.19 0.72
CA LYS A 39 7.61 7.00 0.03
C LYS A 39 6.72 5.77 0.24
N ALA A 40 6.16 5.59 1.43
CA ALA A 40 5.29 4.47 1.76
C ALA A 40 3.96 4.51 0.99
N GLU A 41 3.35 5.69 0.84
CA GLU A 41 2.14 5.86 0.03
C GLU A 41 2.42 5.63 -1.45
N ILE A 42 3.52 6.18 -1.96
CA ILE A 42 3.93 6.03 -3.35
C ILE A 42 4.13 4.53 -3.66
N ILE A 43 4.91 3.82 -2.85
CA ILE A 43 5.15 2.37 -3.02
C ILE A 43 3.83 1.60 -2.95
N ARG A 44 2.96 1.92 -1.97
CA ARG A 44 1.66 1.27 -1.84
C ARG A 44 0.81 1.45 -3.08
N ASN A 45 0.73 2.66 -3.62
CA ASN A 45 -0.07 2.98 -4.79
C ASN A 45 0.49 2.32 -6.05
N ILE A 46 1.81 2.27 -6.21
CA ILE A 46 2.47 1.52 -7.29
C ILE A 46 2.09 0.04 -7.22
N VAL A 47 2.21 -0.59 -6.06
CA VAL A 47 1.89 -2.02 -5.89
C VAL A 47 0.42 -2.30 -6.16
N ILE A 48 -0.49 -1.49 -5.62
CA ILE A 48 -1.93 -1.64 -5.86
C ILE A 48 -2.24 -1.48 -7.35
N ASN A 49 -1.71 -0.44 -8.00
CA ASN A 49 -1.98 -0.21 -9.42
C ASN A 49 -1.46 -1.38 -10.27
N TRP A 50 -0.23 -1.83 -10.02
CA TRP A 50 0.36 -2.98 -10.72
C TRP A 50 -0.46 -4.27 -10.55
N LEU A 51 -0.98 -4.52 -9.34
CA LEU A 51 -1.84 -5.68 -9.07
C LEU A 51 -3.20 -5.59 -9.80
N LEU A 52 -3.76 -4.39 -9.91
CA LEU A 52 -5.01 -4.14 -10.64
C LEU A 52 -4.81 -4.36 -12.14
N GLU A 53 -3.74 -3.81 -12.72
CA GLU A 53 -3.43 -3.95 -14.14
C GLU A 53 -3.19 -5.41 -14.57
N ARG A 54 -2.52 -6.20 -13.71
CA ARG A 54 -2.21 -7.60 -14.03
C ARG A 54 -3.34 -8.57 -13.67
N GLY A 55 -4.47 -8.04 -13.20
CA GLY A 55 -5.61 -8.83 -12.79
C GLY A 55 -5.21 -9.81 -11.70
N GLY A 56 -4.88 -9.29 -10.51
CA GLY A 56 -4.59 -10.03 -9.28
C GLY A 56 -5.71 -11.01 -8.92
N LYS A 57 -5.86 -12.07 -9.71
CA LYS A 57 -6.66 -13.24 -9.42
C LYS A 57 -5.93 -13.89 -8.27
N LYS A 58 -6.47 -13.74 -7.08
CA LYS A 58 -6.20 -14.69 -6.02
C LYS A 58 -6.51 -16.05 -6.63
N ASN A 59 -5.50 -16.89 -6.78
CA ASN A 59 -5.75 -18.31 -6.96
C ASN A 59 -6.34 -18.76 -5.62
N ASP A 60 -7.65 -18.66 -5.51
CA ASP A 60 -8.42 -19.33 -4.47
C ASP A 60 -8.24 -20.83 -4.75
N LYS A 61 -7.21 -21.42 -4.14
CA LYS A 61 -7.04 -22.86 -4.00
C LYS A 61 -7.84 -23.33 -2.79
#